data_AF-A1S0I4-F1
#
_entry.id   AF-A1S0I4-F1
#
_cell.length_a   1.000
_cell.length_b   1.000
_cell.length_c   1.000
_cell.angle_alpha   90.00
_cell.angle_beta   90.00
_cell.angle_gamma   90.00
#
_symmetry.space_group_name_H-M   'P 1'
#
loop_
_entity.id
_entity.type
_entity.pdbx_description
1 polymer ?
#
loop_
_entity_poly.entity_id
_entity_poly.type
_entity_poly.pdbx_seq_one_letter_code
_entity_poly.pdbx_strand_id
1 'polypeptide(L)'
;MTLVVKKVDERKLREFKAEAIRRGLTLSQAIEEAMDLWLSSRLLLTEADANNEAYAREKERLLKEHRGMYAVFAHARLVGVYATLDEVIAALKGIRPKHAVVVKVGEDKGGELEWWGGSTFL
;
A
#
# COMPACT_ATOMS: atom_id res chain seq x y z
N MET A 1 4.77 6.12 16.75
CA MET A 1 3.68 5.25 16.26
C MET A 1 3.87 3.86 16.85
N THR A 2 2.81 3.17 17.24
CA THR A 2 2.89 1.80 17.79
C THR A 2 2.71 0.78 16.67
N LEU A 3 3.65 -0.17 16.54
CA LEU A 3 3.60 -1.26 15.57
C LEU A 3 3.53 -2.59 16.33
N VAL A 4 2.55 -3.45 15.99
CA VAL A 4 2.53 -4.86 16.41
C VAL A 4 2.52 -5.75 15.20
N VAL A 5 3.42 -6.72 15.24
CA VAL A 5 3.60 -7.70 14.19
C VAL A 5 3.30 -9.07 14.77
N LYS A 6 2.28 -9.74 14.23
CA LYS A 6 1.91 -11.11 14.60
C LYS A 6 2.63 -12.10 13.69
N LYS A 7 2.78 -13.35 14.15
CA LYS A 7 3.34 -14.47 13.37
C LYS A 7 4.78 -14.25 12.87
N VAL A 8 5.58 -13.50 13.61
CA VAL A 8 7.02 -13.38 13.33
C VAL A 8 7.73 -14.62 13.84
N ASP A 9 8.63 -15.18 13.04
CA ASP A 9 9.53 -16.24 13.51
C ASP A 9 10.43 -15.73 14.64
N GLU A 10 10.32 -16.35 15.82
CA GLU A 10 11.00 -15.86 17.01
C GLU A 10 12.53 -15.88 16.89
N ARG A 11 13.08 -16.87 16.18
CA ARG A 11 14.52 -17.00 16.00
C ARG A 11 15.04 -15.84 15.15
N LYS A 12 14.38 -15.54 14.04
CA LYS A 12 14.70 -14.38 13.20
C LYS A 12 14.59 -13.07 13.98
N LEU A 13 13.55 -12.91 14.80
CA LEU A 13 13.39 -11.70 15.61
C LEU A 13 14.53 -11.52 16.62
N ARG A 14 15.00 -12.61 17.24
CA ARG A 14 16.14 -12.57 18.16
C ARG A 14 17.45 -12.23 17.44
N GLU A 15 17.71 -12.86 16.31
CA GLU A 15 18.90 -12.58 15.48
C GLU A 15 18.92 -11.12 15.02
N PHE A 16 17.78 -10.61 14.55
CA PHE A 16 17.63 -9.21 14.14
C PHE A 16 17.90 -8.23 15.29
N LYS A 17 17.34 -8.49 16.48
CA LYS A 17 17.60 -7.68 17.68
C LYS A 17 19.08 -7.68 18.07
N ALA A 18 19.72 -8.86 18.04
CA ALA A 18 21.13 -8.98 18.37
C ALA A 18 22.01 -8.18 17.40
N GLU A 19 21.68 -8.22 16.11
CA GLU A 19 22.38 -7.47 15.08
C GLU A 19 22.17 -5.95 15.22
N ALA A 20 20.96 -5.50 15.56
CA ALA A 20 20.69 -4.09 15.84
C ALA A 20 21.57 -3.57 16.99
N ILE A 21 21.65 -4.32 18.09
CA ILE A 21 22.51 -3.97 19.24
C ILE A 21 23.99 -3.92 18.84
N ARG A 22 24.47 -4.89 18.05
CA ARG A 22 25.86 -4.90 17.55
C ARG A 22 26.20 -3.68 16.71
N ARG A 23 25.22 -3.13 15.98
CA ARG A 23 25.35 -1.91 15.18
C ARG A 23 25.14 -0.62 15.98
N GLY A 24 24.88 -0.71 17.28
CA GLY A 24 24.57 0.45 18.12
C GLY A 24 23.20 1.07 17.83
N LEU A 25 22.28 0.31 17.21
CA LEU A 25 20.95 0.75 16.84
C LEU A 25 19.92 0.28 17.87
N THR A 26 18.93 1.14 18.12
CA THR A 26 17.68 0.69 18.75
C THR A 26 16.90 -0.22 17.80
N LEU A 27 16.02 -1.05 18.35
CA LEU A 27 15.17 -1.92 17.52
C LEU A 27 14.30 -1.10 16.55
N SER A 28 13.82 0.07 16.96
CA SER A 28 13.05 0.95 16.08
C SER A 28 13.88 1.45 14.91
N GLN A 29 15.11 1.90 15.14
CA GLN A 29 16.01 2.36 14.07
C GLN A 29 16.35 1.23 13.10
N ALA A 30 16.63 0.03 13.60
CA ALA A 30 16.90 -1.12 12.74
C ALA A 30 15.66 -1.49 11.89
N ILE A 31 14.45 -1.39 12.45
CA ILE A 31 13.20 -1.59 11.71
C ILE A 31 13.03 -0.52 10.64
N GLU A 32 13.28 0.76 10.96
CA GLU A 32 13.24 1.86 10.00
C GLU A 32 14.23 1.64 8.85
N GLU A 33 15.49 1.31 9.13
CA GLU A 33 16.48 0.99 8.10
C GLU A 33 16.07 -0.20 7.23
N ALA A 34 15.49 -1.25 7.84
CA ALA A 34 15.01 -2.41 7.09
C ALA A 34 13.82 -2.03 6.19
N MET A 35 12.91 -1.17 6.65
CA MET A 35 11.81 -0.63 5.85
C MET A 35 12.34 0.22 4.70
N ASP A 36 13.31 1.10 4.96
CA ASP A 36 13.95 1.93 3.94
C ASP A 36 14.62 1.07 2.87
N LEU A 37 15.39 0.05 3.28
CA LEU A 37 16.00 -0.91 2.37
C LEU A 37 14.96 -1.68 1.56
N TRP A 38 13.86 -2.11 2.20
CA TRP A 38 12.78 -2.82 1.53
C TRP A 38 12.11 -1.92 0.48
N LEU A 39 11.88 -0.65 0.82
CA LEU A 39 11.26 0.33 -0.08
C LEU A 39 12.23 0.79 -1.18
N SER A 40 13.53 0.89 -0.89
CA SER A 40 14.57 1.26 -1.86
C SER A 40 14.93 0.11 -2.81
N SER A 41 14.62 -1.14 -2.43
CA SER A 41 14.86 -2.31 -3.27
C SER A 41 13.94 -2.41 -4.51
N ARG A 42 13.07 -1.41 -4.72
CA ARG A 42 12.19 -1.20 -5.90
C ARG A 42 12.93 -0.92 -7.23
N LEU A 43 14.08 -1.55 -7.48
CA LEU A 43 14.73 -1.49 -8.80
C LEU A 43 14.09 -2.39 -9.87
N LEU A 44 12.86 -2.87 -9.64
CA LEU A 44 11.93 -3.26 -10.70
C LEU A 44 10.54 -2.74 -10.32
N LEU A 45 10.31 -1.42 -10.46
CA LEU A 45 8.95 -0.87 -10.48
C LEU A 45 8.14 -1.63 -11.52
N THR A 46 7.25 -2.52 -11.08
CA THR A 46 6.29 -3.12 -11.99
C THR A 46 5.31 -2.03 -12.42
N GLU A 47 4.67 -2.16 -13.60
CA GLU A 47 3.59 -1.22 -13.96
C GLU A 47 2.49 -1.17 -12.88
N ALA A 48 2.32 -2.24 -12.10
CA ALA A 48 1.41 -2.27 -10.96
C ALA A 48 1.84 -1.30 -9.85
N ASP A 49 3.12 -1.29 -9.47
CA ASP A 49 3.66 -0.40 -8.44
C ASP A 49 3.52 1.07 -8.84
N ALA A 50 3.82 1.39 -10.10
CA ALA A 50 3.72 2.75 -10.61
C ALA A 50 2.25 3.24 -10.69
N ASN A 51 1.30 2.35 -11.02
CA ASN A 51 -0.13 2.65 -11.01
C ASN A 51 -0.67 2.85 -9.58
N ASN A 52 -0.23 2.02 -8.62
CA ASN A 52 -0.60 2.16 -7.22
C ASN A 52 -0.07 3.45 -6.61
N GLU A 53 1.15 3.85 -6.96
CA GLU A 53 1.72 5.13 -6.51
C GLU A 53 0.96 6.33 -7.10
N ALA A 54 0.56 6.25 -8.38
CA ALA A 54 -0.29 7.25 -9.00
C ALA A 54 -1.65 7.38 -8.29
N TYR A 55 -2.26 6.26 -7.88
CA TYR A 55 -3.46 6.28 -7.06
C TYR A 55 -3.22 6.92 -5.69
N ALA A 56 -2.15 6.56 -4.98
CA ALA A 56 -1.85 7.11 -3.66
C ALA A 56 -1.70 8.63 -3.67
N ARG A 57 -1.08 9.20 -4.71
CA ARG A 57 -0.95 10.65 -4.91
C ARG A 57 -2.30 11.34 -5.13
N GLU A 58 -3.24 10.65 -5.77
CA GLU A 58 -4.53 11.21 -6.18
C GLU A 58 -5.69 10.87 -5.23
N LYS A 59 -5.44 10.01 -4.24
CA LYS A 59 -6.47 9.46 -3.32
C LYS A 59 -7.27 10.56 -2.64
N GLU A 60 -6.61 11.55 -2.04
CA GLU A 60 -7.28 12.65 -1.32
C GLU A 60 -8.14 13.52 -2.24
N ARG A 61 -7.67 13.83 -3.45
CA ARG A 61 -8.44 14.61 -4.44
C ARG A 61 -9.66 13.84 -4.89
N LEU A 62 -9.47 12.58 -5.27
CA LEU A 62 -10.55 11.69 -5.72
C LEU A 62 -11.62 11.53 -4.64
N LEU A 63 -11.25 11.32 -3.38
CA LEU A 63 -12.20 11.19 -2.28
C LEU A 63 -13.10 12.42 -2.09
N LYS A 64 -12.58 13.62 -2.36
CA LYS A 64 -13.33 14.88 -2.24
C LYS A 64 -14.24 15.12 -3.44
N GLU A 65 -13.76 14.85 -4.65
CA GLU A 65 -14.39 15.32 -5.89
C GLU A 65 -15.22 14.24 -6.61
N HIS A 66 -14.91 12.96 -6.38
CA HIS A 66 -15.36 11.85 -7.23
C HIS A 66 -15.87 10.64 -6.46
N ARG A 67 -16.47 10.87 -5.28
CA ARG A 67 -17.01 9.79 -4.43
C ARG A 67 -18.08 8.97 -5.18
N GLY A 68 -18.01 7.65 -5.04
CA GLY A 68 -18.92 6.69 -5.68
C GLY A 68 -18.58 6.34 -7.14
N MET A 69 -17.64 7.08 -7.76
CA MET A 69 -17.17 6.83 -9.12
C MET A 69 -15.99 5.85 -9.15
N TYR A 70 -15.68 5.31 -10.33
CA TYR A 70 -14.53 4.46 -10.59
C TYR A 70 -13.37 5.28 -11.12
N ALA A 71 -12.26 5.33 -10.39
CA ALA A 71 -11.01 5.89 -10.88
C ALA A 71 -10.15 4.79 -11.51
N VAL A 72 -9.61 5.06 -12.69
CA VAL A 72 -8.79 4.11 -13.46
C VAL A 72 -7.37 4.65 -13.59
N PHE A 73 -6.39 3.86 -13.18
CA PHE A 73 -4.98 4.17 -13.31
C PHE A 73 -4.28 3.16 -14.21
N ALA A 74 -3.56 3.65 -15.21
CA ALA A 74 -2.71 2.86 -16.09
C ALA A 74 -1.52 3.70 -16.56
N HIS A 75 -0.41 3.05 -16.92
CA HIS A 75 0.83 3.72 -17.30
C HIS A 75 1.28 4.80 -16.29
N ALA A 76 1.16 4.51 -15.00
CA ALA A 76 1.56 5.37 -13.89
C ALA A 76 0.81 6.72 -13.79
N ARG A 77 -0.40 6.81 -14.35
CA ARG A 77 -1.23 8.02 -14.31
C ARG A 77 -2.73 7.71 -14.19
N LEU A 78 -3.50 8.71 -13.78
CA LEU A 78 -4.95 8.69 -13.86
C LEU A 78 -5.37 8.74 -15.35
N VAL A 79 -6.06 7.70 -15.81
CA VAL A 79 -6.63 7.61 -17.16
C VAL A 79 -7.96 8.35 -17.22
N GLY A 80 -8.76 8.23 -16.16
CA GLY A 80 -10.05 8.87 -16.07
C GLY A 80 -10.83 8.43 -14.83
N VAL A 81 -11.97 9.10 -14.65
CA VAL A 81 -12.95 8.80 -13.62
C VAL A 81 -14.29 8.56 -14.32
N TYR A 82 -14.96 7.47 -13.96
CA TYR A 82 -16.12 6.96 -14.68
C TYR A 82 -17.26 6.63 -13.71
N ALA A 83 -18.50 6.79 -14.15
CA ALA A 83 -19.66 6.50 -13.31
C ALA A 83 -19.97 4.99 -13.27
N THR A 84 -19.61 4.27 -14.34
CA THR A 84 -19.99 2.87 -14.53
C THR A 84 -18.80 1.98 -14.91
N LEU A 85 -18.90 0.68 -14.64
CA LEU A 85 -17.88 -0.29 -15.06
C LEU A 85 -17.83 -0.45 -16.58
N ASP A 86 -18.94 -0.23 -17.30
CA ASP A 86 -18.96 -0.30 -18.76
C ASP A 86 -18.09 0.79 -19.40
N GLU A 87 -18.14 2.01 -18.85
CA GLU A 87 -17.25 3.11 -19.23
C GLU A 87 -15.78 2.78 -18.95
N VAL A 88 -15.49 2.16 -17.80
CA VAL A 88 -14.14 1.68 -17.46
C VAL A 88 -13.66 0.64 -18.48
N ILE A 89 -14.49 -0.33 -18.84
CA ILE A 89 -14.16 -1.37 -19.83
C ILE A 89 -13.90 -0.74 -21.21
N ALA A 90 -14.74 0.20 -21.63
CA ALA A 90 -14.56 0.91 -22.90
C ALA A 90 -13.24 1.69 -22.93
N ALA A 91 -12.91 2.39 -21.84
CA ALA A 91 -11.64 3.11 -21.70
C ALA A 91 -10.43 2.16 -21.78
N LEU A 92 -10.46 1.05 -21.02
CA LEU A 92 -9.37 0.06 -21.02
C LEU A 92 -9.18 -0.61 -22.39
N LYS A 93 -10.27 -0.87 -23.13
CA LYS A 93 -10.18 -1.40 -24.51
C LYS A 93 -9.49 -0.44 -25.48
N GLY A 94 -9.66 0.87 -25.28
CA GLY A 94 -9.05 1.91 -26.11
C GLY A 94 -7.54 2.04 -25.87
N ILE A 95 -7.08 1.92 -24.62
CA ILE A 95 -5.67 2.09 -24.26
C ILE A 95 -4.86 0.79 -24.16
N ARG A 96 -5.52 -0.37 -24.01
CA ARG A 96 -4.93 -1.73 -23.92
C ARG A 96 -3.67 -1.80 -23.03
N PRO A 97 -3.76 -1.41 -21.75
CA PRO A 97 -2.61 -1.41 -20.86
C PRO A 97 -2.25 -2.85 -20.47
N LYS A 98 -0.97 -3.10 -20.15
CA LYS A 98 -0.54 -4.40 -19.61
C LYS A 98 -1.02 -4.58 -18.16
N HIS A 99 -1.11 -3.48 -17.41
CA HIS A 99 -1.67 -3.45 -16.07
C HIS A 99 -2.51 -2.17 -15.85
N ALA A 100 -3.65 -2.31 -15.16
CA ALA A 100 -4.47 -1.19 -14.72
C ALA A 100 -5.02 -1.43 -13.30
N VAL A 101 -5.17 -0.35 -12.54
CA VAL A 101 -5.80 -0.32 -11.22
C VAL A 101 -7.15 0.38 -11.35
N VAL A 102 -8.22 -0.28 -10.92
CA VAL A 102 -9.59 0.27 -10.91
C VAL A 102 -10.07 0.30 -9.47
N VAL A 103 -10.39 1.49 -8.97
CA VAL A 103 -10.83 1.69 -7.58
C VAL A 103 -12.16 2.43 -7.57
N LYS A 104 -13.12 1.92 -6.80
CA LYS A 104 -14.35 2.64 -6.51
C LYS A 104 -14.12 3.62 -5.37
N VAL A 105 -14.14 4.90 -5.70
CA VAL A 105 -13.72 5.99 -4.82
C VAL A 105 -14.68 6.13 -3.65
N GLY A 106 -14.16 6.11 -2.42
CA GLY A 106 -14.95 6.26 -1.21
C GLY A 106 -15.76 5.01 -0.79
N GLU A 107 -15.61 3.90 -1.52
CA GLU A 107 -16.00 2.54 -1.07
C GLU A 107 -14.76 1.71 -0.71
N ASP A 108 -13.74 2.38 -0.17
CA ASP A 108 -12.68 1.71 0.56
C ASP A 108 -13.35 1.16 1.83
N LYS A 109 -13.76 -0.11 1.81
CA LYS A 109 -13.94 -0.85 3.06
C LYS A 109 -12.54 -0.88 3.66
N GLY A 110 -12.22 0.16 4.41
CA GLY A 110 -11.16 0.10 5.40
C GLY A 110 -11.46 -1.15 6.21
N GLY A 111 -10.74 -2.24 5.91
CA GLY A 111 -10.33 -3.11 6.98
C GLY A 111 -9.54 -2.18 7.87
N GLU A 112 -10.22 -1.59 8.85
CA GLU A 112 -9.61 -1.17 10.07
C GLU A 112 -8.58 -2.26 10.38
N LEU A 113 -7.31 -1.88 10.50
CA LEU A 113 -6.33 -2.71 11.19
C LEU A 113 -6.82 -2.75 12.64
N GLU A 114 -7.91 -3.49 12.87
CA GLU A 114 -8.65 -3.59 14.11
C GLU A 114 -7.70 -4.17 15.15
N TRP A 115 -7.12 -3.24 15.91
CA TRP A 115 -6.57 -3.50 17.21
C TRP A 115 -7.72 -3.56 18.20
N TRP A 116 -8.28 -4.74 18.41
CA TRP A 116 -8.98 -5.02 19.65
C TRP A 116 -7.92 -5.23 20.72
N GLY A 117 -7.65 -4.15 21.46
CA GLY A 117 -6.85 -4.19 22.69
C GLY A 117 -7.41 -5.24 23.63
N GLY A 118 -6.51 -6.04 24.21
CA GLY A 118 -6.89 -7.09 25.13
C GLY A 118 -5.67 -7.79 25.70
N SER A 119 -5.05 -7.16 26.69
CA SER A 119 -4.31 -7.88 27.71
C SER A 119 -5.26 -8.89 28.35
N THR A 120 -4.95 -10.17 28.26
CA THR A 120 -5.37 -11.17 29.25
C THR A 120 -4.15 -12.00 29.61
N PHE A 121 -3.34 -11.44 30.51
CA PHE A 121 -2.74 -12.25 31.56
C PHE A 121 -3.82 -12.45 32.63
N LEU A 122 -4.37 -13.66 32.67
CA LEU A 122 -4.65 -14.48 33.86
C LEU A 122 -5.29 -15.79 33.40
#